data_AF-A0A7C7CHT3-F1
#
_entry.id   AF-A0A7C7CHT3-F1
#
_cell.length_a   1.000
_cell.length_b   1.000
_cell.length_c   1.000
_cell.angle_alpha   90.00
_cell.angle_beta   90.00
_cell.angle_gamma   90.00
#
_symmetry.space_group_name_H-M   'P 1'
#
loop_
_entity.id
_entity.type
_entity.pdbx_description
1 polymer ?
#
loop_
_entity_poly.entity_id
_entity_poly.type
_entity_poly.pdbx_seq_one_letter_code
_entity_poly.pdbx_strand_id
1 'polypeptide(L)' 'MVTLEINGDSKTYPVAILMWHEIVNDEVGGVPVTVTFCPL' A
#
# COMPACT_ATOMS: atom_id res chain seq x y z
N MET A 1 -9.17 4.10 3.80
CA MET A 1 -7.70 4.13 3.71
C MET A 1 -7.17 2.75 4.03
N VAL A 2 -6.10 2.31 3.39
CA VAL A 2 -5.45 1.02 3.66
C VAL A 2 -4.15 1.30 4.40
N THR A 3 -3.87 0.56 5.47
CA THR A 3 -2.64 0.72 6.25
C THR A 3 -1.93 -0.63 6.33
N LEU A 4 -0.62 -0.63 6.10
CA LEU A 4 0.23 -1.81 6.18
C LEU A 4 1.34 -1.54 7.20
N GLU A 5 1.47 -2.44 8.18
CA GLU A 5 2.55 -2.42 9.16
C GLU A 5 3.39 -3.69 9.04
N ILE A 6 4.70 -3.52 8.84
CA ILE A 6 5.68 -4.61 8.77
C ILE A 6 6.92 -4.18 9.55
N ASN A 7 7.43 -5.06 10.42
CA ASN A 7 8.63 -4.81 11.24
C ASN A 7 8.56 -3.49 12.06
N GLY A 8 7.37 -3.07 12.47
CA GLY A 8 7.15 -1.82 13.22
C GLY A 8 7.18 -0.55 12.36
N ASP A 9 7.38 -0.66 11.05
CA ASP A 9 7.20 0.43 10.08
C ASP A 9 5.78 0.38 9.51
N SER A 10 5.09 1.52 9.48
CA SER A 10 3.68 1.62 9.14
C SER A 10 3.46 2.65 8.03
N LYS A 11 2.89 2.20 6.91
CA LYS A 11 2.54 3.05 5.77
C LYS A 11 1.05 3.04 5.48
N THR A 12 0.54 4.20 5.08
CA THR A 12 -0.87 4.39 4.73
C THR A 12 -1.01 4.74 3.26
N TYR A 13 -1.91 4.02 2.59
CA TYR A 13 -2.28 4.19 1.20
C TYR A 13 -3.72 4.73 1.13
N PRO A 14 -3.91 6.01 0.76
CA PRO A 14 -5.24 6.58 0.62
C PRO A 14 -6.02 5.85 -0.48
N VAL A 15 -7.26 5.45 -0.19
CA VAL A 15 -8.11 4.74 -1.16
C VAL A 15 -8.33 5.57 -2.42
N ALA A 16 -8.46 6.90 -2.27
CA ALA A 16 -8.53 7.79 -3.42
C ALA A 16 -7.34 7.59 -4.36
N ILE A 17 -6.10 7.53 -3.84
CA ILE A 17 -4.91 7.29 -4.65
C ILE A 17 -4.92 5.89 -5.26
N LEU A 18 -5.29 4.87 -4.49
CA LEU A 18 -5.36 3.48 -4.98
C LEU A 18 -6.40 3.28 -6.08
N MET A 19 -7.45 4.10 -6.13
CA MET A 19 -8.40 4.09 -7.25
C MET A 19 -7.80 4.65 -8.55
N TRP A 20 -6.80 5.55 -8.47
CA TRP A 20 -6.10 6.10 -9.65
C TRP A 20 -4.84 5.31 -10.00
N HIS A 21 -4.15 4.77 -9.01
CA HIS A 21 -2.95 3.96 -9.11
C HIS A 21 -3.23 2.63 -8.41
N GLU A 22 -3.90 1.73 -9.14
CA GLU A 22 -4.36 0.43 -8.64
C GLU A 22 -3.23 -0.49 -8.20
N ILE A 23 -1.99 -0.21 -8.59
CA ILE A 23 -0.80 -0.97 -8.23
C ILE A 23 0.29 -0.01 -7.75
N VAL A 24 0.78 -0.24 -6.52
CA VAL A 24 1.88 0.51 -5.91
C VAL A 24 2.97 -0.46 -5.47
N ASN A 25 4.16 -0.32 -6.04
CA ASN A 25 5.36 -1.02 -5.56
C ASN A 25 6.05 -0.14 -4.52
N ASP A 26 6.29 -0.68 -3.34
CA ASP A 26 6.85 0.05 -2.20
C ASP A 26 7.75 -0.89 -1.37
N GLU A 27 8.44 -0.32 -0.39
CA GLU A 27 9.16 -1.05 0.63
C GLU A 27 8.66 -0.60 2.01
N VAL A 28 8.22 -1.55 2.84
CA VAL A 28 7.71 -1.31 4.19
C VAL A 28 8.51 -2.16 5.17
N GLY A 29 9.17 -1.54 6.14
CA GLY A 29 9.98 -2.25 7.12
C GLY A 29 11.11 -3.08 6.50
N GLY A 30 11.68 -2.64 5.38
CA GLY A 30 12.74 -3.34 4.64
C GLY A 30 12.25 -4.50 3.76
N VAL A 31 10.93 -4.71 3.65
CA VAL A 31 10.34 -5.77 2.82
C VAL A 31 9.74 -5.13 1.56
N PRO A 32 10.16 -5.55 0.35
CA PRO A 32 9.54 -5.10 -0.88
C PRO A 32 8.12 -5.67 -0.99
N VAL A 33 7.15 -4.81 -1.26
CA VAL A 33 5.72 -5.14 -1.35
C VAL A 33 5.09 -4.53 -2.59
N THR A 34 4.08 -5.21 -3.12
CA THR A 34 3.21 -4.68 -4.17
C THR A 34 1.79 -4.62 -3.62
N VAL A 35 1.28 -3.41 -3.41
CA VAL A 35 -0.08 -3.16 -2.98
C VAL A 35 -0.96 -3.07 -4.22
N THR A 36 -1.99 -3.92 -4.29
CA THR A 36 -2.98 -3.89 -5.37
C THR A 36 -4.37 -3.58 -4.82
N PHE A 37 -5.16 -2.81 -5.57
CA PHE A 37 -6.51 -2.45 -5.18
C PHE A 37 -7.46 -2.55 -6.37
N CYS A 38 -8.39 -3.49 -6.31
CA CYS A 38 -9.49 -3.62 -7.28
C CYS A 38 -10.76 -3.03 -6.64
N PRO A 39 -11.34 -1.96 -7.22
CA PRO A 39 -12.57 -1.36 -6.70
C PRO A 39 -13.85 -2.12 -7.11
N LEU A 40 -13.74 -3.15 -7.96
CA LEU A 40 -14.83 -3.99 -8.48
C LEU A 40 -14.97 -5.29 -7.70
#